data_AF-A0A947IC37-F1
#
_entry.id   AF-A0A947IC37-F1
#
_cell.length_a   1.000
_cell.length_b   1.000
_cell.length_c   1.000
_cell.angle_alpha   90.00
_cell.angle_beta   90.00
_cell.angle_gamma   90.00
#
_symmetry.space_group_name_H-M   'P 1'
#
loop_
_entity.id
_entity.type
_entity.pdbx_description
1 polymer ?
#
loop_
_entity_poly.entity_id
_entity_poly.type
_entity_poly.pdbx_seq_one_letter_code
_entity_poly.pdbx_strand_id
1 'polypeptide(L)'
;MGADTARPSVMRRLFPSALHVLLTIYGILYLVFVIIGFIPNQEGSRVSDSVPYHPFGLEGSLVKVLFVFFLVGFFTAWKNRLAAGVLFVLWWAGMWGLDTLMVATKGGSGGEAIGMGLPLFVLGVLFFISGYRRRRLRMVSSQP
;
A
#
# COMPACT_ATOMS: atom_id res chain seq x y z
N MET A 1 47.91 11.46 26.10
CA MET A 1 47.00 12.46 25.49
C MET A 1 46.61 11.94 24.10
N GLY A 2 45.54 11.16 24.02
CA GLY A 2 45.00 10.62 22.78
C GLY A 2 43.48 10.68 22.90
N ALA A 3 42.87 11.64 22.22
CA ALA A 3 41.44 11.85 22.26
C ALA A 3 40.76 10.80 21.37
N ASP A 4 40.18 9.78 22.00
CA ASP A 4 39.24 8.86 21.38
C ASP A 4 37.99 9.65 20.97
N THR A 5 37.97 10.06 19.71
CA THR A 5 36.80 10.66 19.07
C THR A 5 35.83 9.55 18.71
N ALA A 6 35.06 9.11 19.69
CA ALA A 6 33.92 8.24 19.50
C ALA A 6 33.00 8.83 18.42
N ARG A 7 32.95 8.21 17.24
CA ARG A 7 32.07 8.59 16.12
C ARG A 7 30.65 8.09 16.40
N PRO A 8 29.65 8.95 16.66
CA PRO A 8 28.27 8.50 16.65
C PRO A 8 27.75 8.55 15.21
N SER A 9 28.17 7.58 14.38
CA SER A 9 27.83 7.53 12.94
C SER A 9 26.99 6.33 12.51
N VAL A 10 26.38 5.62 13.47
CA VAL A 10 25.55 4.44 13.18
C VAL A 10 24.05 4.69 13.41
N MET A 11 23.70 5.71 14.20
CA MET A 11 22.35 5.91 14.74
C MET A 11 21.44 6.85 13.91
N ARG A 12 21.61 6.92 12.59
CA ARG A 12 20.67 7.57 11.65
C ARG A 12 20.05 6.62 10.61
N ARG A 13 20.23 5.31 10.76
CA ARG A 13 19.71 4.30 9.82
C ARG A 13 18.48 3.53 10.29
N LEU A 14 18.07 3.70 11.55
CA LEU A 14 16.99 2.90 12.15
C LEU A 14 15.68 3.65 12.37
N PHE A 15 15.66 4.98 12.28
CA PHE A 15 14.38 5.69 12.33
C PHE A 15 13.65 5.50 11.00
N PRO A 16 12.50 4.81 10.99
CA PRO A 16 11.67 4.77 9.81
C PRO A 16 11.30 6.21 9.48
N SER A 17 11.46 6.62 8.23
CA SER A 17 10.88 7.90 7.79
C SER A 17 9.38 7.88 8.11
N ALA A 18 8.76 9.02 8.42
CA ALA A 18 7.34 9.09 8.77
C ALA A 18 6.44 8.33 7.75
N LEU A 19 6.85 8.29 6.47
CA LEU A 19 6.22 7.49 5.41
C LEU A 19 6.21 5.99 5.67
N HIS A 20 7.29 5.42 6.20
CA HIS A 20 7.38 4.00 6.56
C HIS A 20 6.52 3.69 7.79
N VAL A 21 6.48 4.59 8.77
CA VAL A 21 5.58 4.43 9.94
C VAL A 21 4.12 4.41 9.47
N LEU A 22 3.73 5.38 8.64
CA LEU A 22 2.37 5.49 8.12
C LEU A 22 2.00 4.28 7.25
N LEU A 23 2.92 3.81 6.40
CA LEU A 23 2.74 2.59 5.61
C LEU A 23 2.60 1.34 6.48
N THR A 24 3.35 1.25 7.59
CA THR A 24 3.26 0.12 8.52
C THR A 24 1.92 0.12 9.25
N ILE A 25 1.46 1.28 9.72
CA ILE A 25 0.13 1.45 10.31
C ILE A 25 -0.95 1.01 9.30
N TYR A 26 -0.89 1.52 8.07
CA TYR A 26 -1.83 1.13 7.02
C TYR A 26 -1.77 -0.37 6.72
N GLY A 27 -0.57 -0.94 6.64
CA GLY A 27 -0.38 -2.38 6.41
C GLY A 27 -0.99 -3.24 7.51
N ILE A 28 -0.90 -2.82 8.77
CA ILE A 28 -1.56 -3.49 9.90
C ILE A 28 -3.08 -3.38 9.78
N LEU A 29 -3.62 -2.19 9.48
CA LEU A 29 -5.06 -2.01 9.26
C LEU A 29 -5.56 -2.90 8.12
N TYR A 30 -4.81 -2.97 7.02
CA TYR A 30 -5.18 -3.78 5.86
C TYR A 30 -5.07 -5.28 6.14
N LEU A 31 -4.08 -5.72 6.92
CA LEU A 31 -3.98 -7.09 7.41
C LEU A 31 -5.20 -7.47 8.26
N VAL A 32 -5.60 -6.61 9.21
CA VAL A 32 -6.80 -6.83 10.04
C VAL A 32 -8.05 -6.92 9.17
N PHE A 33 -8.18 -6.02 8.18
CA PHE A 33 -9.30 -6.07 7.22
C PHE A 33 -9.37 -7.40 6.47
N VAL A 34 -8.23 -7.87 5.95
CA VAL A 34 -8.16 -9.16 5.25
C VAL A 34 -8.49 -10.32 6.18
N ILE A 35 -7.94 -10.36 7.40
CA ILE A 35 -8.23 -11.41 8.40
C ILE A 35 -9.72 -11.45 8.74
N ILE A 36 -10.36 -10.30 8.97
CA ILE A 36 -11.81 -10.23 9.22
C ILE A 36 -12.58 -10.75 8.00
N GLY A 37 -12.13 -10.43 6.78
CA GLY A 37 -12.71 -10.96 5.54
C GLY A 37 -12.55 -12.48 5.36
N PHE A 38 -11.63 -13.14 6.06
CA PHE A 38 -11.57 -14.60 6.07
C PHE A 38 -12.64 -15.25 6.97
N ILE A 39 -13.27 -14.49 7.87
CA ILE A 39 -14.35 -14.98 8.73
C ILE A 39 -15.66 -14.83 7.95
N PRO A 40 -16.36 -15.93 7.60
CA PRO A 40 -17.64 -15.83 6.92
C PRO A 40 -18.68 -15.23 7.87
N ASN A 41 -18.98 -13.94 7.68
CA ASN A 41 -20.12 -13.29 8.33
C ASN A 41 -21.35 -13.45 7.43
N GLN A 42 -22.49 -13.82 8.02
CA GLN A 42 -23.76 -14.00 7.29
C GLN A 42 -24.46 -12.68 6.94
N GLU A 43 -23.94 -11.55 7.45
CA GLU A 43 -24.47 -10.20 7.23
C GLU A 43 -23.64 -9.47 6.15
N GLY A 44 -23.74 -9.92 4.89
CA GLY A 44 -23.19 -9.18 3.74
C GLY A 44 -21.67 -8.93 3.71
N SER A 45 -21.15 -8.44 2.59
CA SER A 45 -19.75 -8.00 2.50
C SER A 45 -19.65 -6.57 3.00
N ARG A 46 -18.61 -6.20 3.75
CA ARG A 46 -18.31 -4.78 4.10
C ARG A 46 -18.00 -3.88 2.88
N VAL A 47 -17.97 -4.48 1.69
CA VAL A 47 -17.67 -3.83 0.40
C VAL A 47 -18.91 -3.87 -0.52
N SER A 48 -19.93 -4.67 -0.19
CA SER A 48 -21.14 -4.78 -1.02
C SER A 48 -22.30 -5.32 -0.18
N ASP A 49 -23.27 -4.45 0.10
CA ASP A 49 -24.49 -4.79 0.85
C ASP A 49 -25.50 -5.64 0.04
N SER A 50 -25.28 -5.83 -1.26
CA SER A 50 -26.28 -6.41 -2.17
C SER A 50 -26.09 -7.89 -2.50
N VAL A 51 -24.98 -8.53 -2.08
CA VAL A 51 -24.70 -9.94 -2.40
C VAL A 51 -24.13 -10.68 -1.17
N PRO A 52 -24.62 -11.91 -0.86
CA PRO A 52 -24.03 -12.73 0.20
C PRO A 52 -22.53 -12.92 -0.01
N TYR A 53 -21.74 -12.57 1.01
CA TYR A 53 -20.28 -12.67 0.97
C TYR A 53 -19.87 -14.14 0.97
N HIS A 54 -19.39 -14.62 -0.18
CA HIS A 54 -18.71 -15.92 -0.25
C HIS A 54 -17.19 -15.70 -0.20
N PRO A 55 -16.48 -16.25 0.80
CA PRO A 55 -15.03 -16.06 0.95
C PRO A 55 -14.19 -16.69 -0.18
N PHE A 56 -14.80 -17.57 -0.99
CA PHE A 56 -14.26 -18.14 -2.23
C PHE A 56 -14.88 -17.56 -3.49
N GLY A 57 -15.73 -16.55 -3.35
CA GLY A 57 -16.28 -15.81 -4.47
C GLY A 57 -15.20 -14.99 -5.21
N LEU A 58 -15.60 -14.46 -6.36
CA LEU A 58 -14.75 -13.64 -7.22
C LEU A 58 -14.18 -12.43 -6.45
N GLU A 59 -14.99 -11.81 -5.59
CA GLU A 59 -14.60 -10.71 -4.71
C GLU A 59 -13.54 -11.11 -3.67
N GLY A 60 -13.76 -12.20 -2.92
CA GLY A 60 -12.79 -12.68 -1.94
C GLY A 60 -11.46 -13.10 -2.57
N SER A 61 -11.48 -13.68 -3.77
CA SER A 61 -10.26 -14.04 -4.51
C SER A 61 -9.49 -12.80 -4.95
N LEU A 62 -10.19 -11.77 -5.44
CA LEU A 62 -9.58 -10.51 -5.88
C LEU A 62 -8.94 -9.74 -4.72
N VAL A 63 -9.60 -9.66 -3.56
CA VAL A 63 -9.04 -9.02 -2.37
C VAL A 63 -7.73 -9.70 -1.95
N LYS A 64 -7.64 -11.03 -2.04
CA LYS A 64 -6.40 -11.78 -1.75
C LYS A 64 -5.28 -11.44 -2.74
N VAL A 65 -5.59 -11.38 -4.04
CA VAL A 65 -4.61 -10.99 -5.07
C VAL A 65 -4.09 -9.57 -4.82
N LEU A 66 -4.98 -8.63 -4.53
CA LEU A 66 -4.59 -7.26 -4.17
C LEU A 66 -3.78 -7.20 -2.89
N PHE A 67 -4.06 -8.05 -1.91
CA PHE A 67 -3.27 -8.14 -0.70
C PHE A 67 -1.85 -8.65 -0.98
N VAL A 68 -1.68 -9.67 -1.83
CA VAL A 68 -0.34 -10.11 -2.26
C VAL A 68 0.38 -8.97 -2.99
N PHE A 69 -0.32 -8.24 -3.86
CA PHE A 69 0.27 -7.11 -4.57
C PHE A 69 0.69 -5.97 -3.62
N PHE A 70 -0.12 -5.68 -2.61
CA PHE A 70 0.21 -4.76 -1.53
C PHE A 70 1.47 -5.21 -0.78
N LEU A 71 1.59 -6.50 -0.43
CA LEU A 71 2.79 -7.03 0.23
C LEU A 71 4.04 -6.84 -0.63
N VAL A 72 3.96 -7.10 -1.93
CA VAL A 72 5.08 -6.86 -2.85
C VAL A 72 5.48 -5.38 -2.84
N GLY A 73 4.51 -4.47 -2.89
CA GLY A 73 4.73 -3.03 -2.73
C GLY A 73 5.36 -2.65 -1.39
N PHE A 74 4.86 -3.24 -0.30
CA PHE A 74 5.32 -3.04 1.06
C PHE A 74 6.79 -3.44 1.22
N PHE A 75 7.17 -4.65 0.81
CA PHE A 75 8.56 -5.10 0.87
C PHE A 75 9.47 -4.27 -0.05
N THR A 76 8.98 -3.88 -1.22
CA THR A 76 9.72 -3.02 -2.15
C THR A 76 9.97 -1.63 -1.57
N ALA A 77 9.08 -1.11 -0.72
CA ALA A 77 9.21 0.21 -0.09
C ALA A 77 10.47 0.37 0.77
N TRP A 78 11.02 -0.73 1.27
CA TRP A 78 12.25 -0.76 2.06
C TRP A 78 13.51 -0.64 1.20
N LYS A 79 13.51 -1.23 -0.01
CA LYS A 79 14.64 -1.20 -0.95
C LYS A 79 14.58 -0.01 -1.91
N ASN A 80 13.42 0.25 -2.51
CA ASN A 80 13.25 1.26 -3.56
C ASN A 80 11.91 2.00 -3.40
N ARG A 81 11.99 3.19 -2.79
CA ARG A 81 10.83 4.06 -2.55
C ARG A 81 10.06 4.43 -3.82
N LEU A 82 10.76 4.59 -4.94
CA LEU A 82 10.13 4.98 -6.21
C LEU A 82 9.34 3.81 -6.79
N ALA A 83 9.93 2.61 -6.81
CA ALA A 83 9.24 1.40 -7.27
C ALA A 83 8.02 1.07 -6.40
N ALA A 84 8.12 1.27 -5.08
CA ALA A 84 6.98 1.11 -4.18
C ALA A 84 5.86 2.11 -4.44
N GLY A 85 6.19 3.38 -4.70
CA GLY A 85 5.20 4.38 -5.09
C GLY A 85 4.45 3.98 -6.37
N VAL A 86 5.17 3.52 -7.39
CA VAL A 86 4.57 3.00 -8.64
C VAL A 86 3.68 1.79 -8.37
N LEU A 87 4.13 0.85 -7.54
CA LEU A 87 3.33 -0.32 -7.16
C LEU A 87 2.05 0.09 -6.43
N PHE A 88 2.08 1.03 -5.50
CA PHE A 88 0.86 1.47 -4.80
C PHE A 88 -0.11 2.25 -5.71
N VAL A 89 0.40 3.05 -6.65
CA VAL A 89 -0.45 3.71 -7.67
C VAL A 89 -1.06 2.67 -8.61
N LEU A 90 -0.28 1.68 -9.03
CA LEU A 90 -0.78 0.59 -9.89
C LEU A 90 -1.80 -0.28 -9.15
N TRP A 91 -1.60 -0.51 -7.85
CA TRP A 91 -2.57 -1.19 -6.99
C TRP A 91 -3.90 -0.43 -6.94
N TRP A 92 -3.84 0.91 -6.79
CA TRP A 92 -5.04 1.75 -6.80
C TRP A 92 -5.75 1.74 -8.15
N ALA A 93 -5.00 1.76 -9.26
CA ALA A 93 -5.57 1.56 -10.60
C ALA A 93 -6.20 0.16 -10.76
N GLY A 94 -5.61 -0.86 -10.13
CA GLY A 94 -6.17 -2.21 -10.04
C GLY A 94 -7.53 -2.21 -9.34
N MET A 95 -7.67 -1.51 -8.21
CA MET A 95 -8.96 -1.35 -7.51
C MET A 95 -10.03 -0.75 -8.43
N TRP A 96 -9.70 0.27 -9.21
CA TRP A 96 -10.60 0.86 -10.21
C TRP A 96 -11.03 -0.14 -11.29
N GLY A 97 -10.08 -0.89 -11.85
CA GLY A 97 -10.38 -1.91 -12.86
C GLY A 97 -11.28 -3.02 -12.32
N LEU A 98 -11.09 -3.41 -11.07
CA LEU A 98 -11.92 -4.43 -10.42
C LEU A 98 -13.32 -3.92 -10.09
N ASP A 99 -13.42 -2.70 -9.58
CA ASP A 99 -14.69 -2.08 -9.26
C ASP A 99 -15.56 -1.94 -10.52
N THR A 100 -15.00 -1.39 -11.60
CA THR A 100 -15.67 -1.30 -12.91
C THR A 100 -16.08 -2.66 -13.47
N LEU A 101 -15.24 -3.69 -13.33
CA LEU A 101 -15.57 -5.06 -13.73
C LEU A 101 -16.72 -5.64 -12.89
N MET A 102 -16.76 -5.38 -11.59
CA MET A 102 -17.84 -5.83 -10.71
C MET A 102 -19.16 -5.11 -11.00
N VAL A 103 -19.13 -3.80 -11.23
CA VAL A 103 -20.31 -3.03 -11.67
C VAL A 103 -20.87 -3.61 -12.98
N ALA A 104 -19.99 -3.87 -13.95
CA ALA A 104 -20.39 -4.41 -15.25
C ALA A 104 -20.98 -5.83 -15.16
N THR A 105 -20.51 -6.67 -14.22
CA THR A 105 -20.93 -8.08 -14.11
C THR A 105 -22.07 -8.31 -13.13
N LYS A 106 -22.24 -7.47 -12.10
CA LYS A 106 -23.22 -7.67 -11.02
C LYS A 106 -24.18 -6.49 -10.81
N GLY A 107 -24.05 -5.39 -11.56
CA GLY A 107 -24.96 -4.25 -11.47
C GLY A 107 -24.93 -3.51 -10.12
N GLY A 108 -23.88 -3.69 -9.31
CA GLY A 108 -23.75 -3.10 -7.98
C GLY A 108 -23.27 -1.64 -7.98
N SER A 109 -23.37 -0.98 -6.82
CA SER A 109 -22.83 0.35 -6.54
C SER A 109 -21.30 0.29 -6.39
N GLY A 110 -20.57 0.50 -7.49
CA GLY A 110 -19.09 0.47 -7.53
C GLY A 110 -18.42 1.74 -7.01
N GLY A 111 -18.68 2.10 -5.76
CA GLY A 111 -18.11 3.31 -5.16
C GLY A 111 -17.32 3.07 -3.88
N GLU A 112 -17.73 2.06 -3.11
CA GLU A 112 -17.30 1.91 -1.72
C GLU A 112 -15.86 1.40 -1.61
N ALA A 113 -15.46 0.53 -2.55
CA ALA A 113 -14.10 0.01 -2.64
C ALA A 113 -13.07 1.11 -2.97
N ILE A 114 -13.45 2.07 -3.82
CA ILE A 114 -12.57 3.14 -4.29
C ILE A 114 -12.18 4.08 -3.13
N GLY A 115 -13.13 4.38 -2.24
CA GLY A 115 -12.91 5.24 -1.09
C GLY A 115 -11.88 4.68 -0.10
N MET A 116 -11.92 3.37 0.16
CA MET A 116 -10.97 2.71 1.07
C MET A 116 -9.53 2.65 0.52
N GLY A 117 -9.36 2.70 -0.79
CA GLY A 117 -8.05 2.71 -1.45
C GLY A 117 -7.35 4.07 -1.46
N LEU A 118 -8.07 5.17 -1.17
CA LEU A 118 -7.57 6.54 -1.24
C LEU A 118 -6.33 6.80 -0.34
N PRO A 119 -6.29 6.35 0.94
CA PRO A 119 -5.12 6.59 1.79
C PRO A 119 -3.87 5.91 1.25
N LEU A 120 -4.01 4.74 0.63
CA LEU A 120 -2.89 4.03 0.01
C LEU A 120 -2.40 4.75 -1.25
N PHE A 121 -3.31 5.33 -2.04
CA PHE A 121 -2.93 6.15 -3.18
C PHE A 121 -2.11 7.37 -2.74
N VAL A 122 -2.55 8.08 -1.70
CA VAL A 122 -1.80 9.21 -1.12
C VAL A 122 -0.42 8.77 -0.65
N LEU A 123 -0.32 7.62 0.04
CA LEU A 123 0.95 7.00 0.42
C LEU A 123 1.82 6.71 -0.81
N GLY A 124 1.25 6.12 -1.87
CA GLY A 124 1.93 5.81 -3.12
C GLY A 124 2.54 7.05 -3.78
N VAL A 125 1.77 8.13 -3.89
CA VAL A 125 2.22 9.42 -4.43
C VAL A 125 3.34 10.00 -3.57
N LEU A 126 3.21 10.00 -2.23
CA LEU A 126 4.25 10.49 -1.34
C LEU A 126 5.55 9.67 -1.47
N PHE A 127 5.45 8.34 -1.60
CA PHE A 127 6.59 7.46 -1.86
C PHE A 127 7.25 7.76 -3.21
N PHE A 128 6.46 8.00 -4.25
CA PHE A 128 6.94 8.37 -5.57
C PHE A 128 7.71 9.70 -5.55
N ILE A 129 7.12 10.76 -4.98
CA ILE A 129 7.75 12.09 -4.86
C ILE A 129 9.02 12.01 -4.01
N SER A 130 8.98 11.31 -2.88
CA SER A 130 10.15 11.08 -2.01
C SER A 130 11.28 10.37 -2.77
N GLY A 131 10.92 9.35 -3.56
CA GLY A 131 11.85 8.63 -4.42
C GLY A 131 12.48 9.51 -5.50
N TYR A 132 11.66 10.32 -6.18
CA TYR A 132 12.10 11.21 -7.25
C TYR A 132 13.04 12.31 -6.73
N ARG A 133 12.67 12.97 -5.62
CA ARG A 133 13.50 14.00 -4.98
C ARG A 133 14.87 13.47 -4.57
N ARG A 134 14.92 12.24 -4.02
CA ARG A 134 16.18 11.60 -3.61
C ARG A 134 17.10 11.28 -4.80
N ARG A 135 16.54 10.91 -5.96
CA ARG A 135 17.32 10.68 -7.19
C ARG A 135 17.88 11.99 -7.75
N ARG A 136 17.08 13.06 -7.78
CA ARG A 136 17.55 14.40 -8.22
C ARG A 136 18.73 14.91 -7.39
N LEU A 137 18.65 14.80 -6.07
CA LEU A 137 19.74 15.26 -5.19
C LEU A 137 21.06 14.51 -5.43
N ARG A 138 21.01 13.21 -5.74
CA ARG A 138 22.20 12.44 -6.10
C ARG A 138 22.82 12.90 -7.41
N MET A 139 22.01 13.28 -8.40
CA MET A 139 22.51 13.76 -9.69
C MET A 139 23.20 15.14 -9.55
N VAL A 140 22.63 16.04 -8.74
CA VAL A 140 23.22 17.37 -8.50
C VAL A 140 24.54 17.27 -7.70
N SER A 141 24.64 16.37 -6.72
CA SER A 141 25.89 16.17 -5.97
C SER A 141 26.98 15.39 -6.73
N SER A 142 26.69 14.95 -7.95
CA SER A 142 27.64 14.23 -8.81
C SER A 142 28.26 15.13 -9.89
N GLN A 143 27.87 16.41 -9.97
CA GLN A 143 28.58 17.37 -10.80
C GLN A 143 29.77 17.93 -9.99
N PRO A 144 31.02 17.75 -10.47
CA PRO A 144 32.23 18.24 -9.83
C PRO A 144 32.36 19.76 -9.88
#